data_AF-A0AA39XN80-F1
#
_entry.id   AF-A0AA39XN80-F1
#
_cell.length_a   1.000
_cell.length_b   1.000
_cell.length_c   1.000
_cell.angle_alpha   90.00
_cell.angle_beta   90.00
_cell.angle_gamma   90.00
#
_symmetry.space_group_name_H-M   'P 1'
#
loop_
_entity.id
_entity.type
_entity.pdbx_description
1 polymer ?
#
loop_
_entity_poly.entity_id
_entity_poly.type
_entity_poly.pdbx_seq_one_letter_code
_entity_poly.pdbx_strand_id
1 'polypeptide(L)'
;MAEIGVHRFGFSGRNPLPWPGQQTLRQAAERYFHRKESQADNPRLARLFTAYNLTHIGGIKIRWTRNIVDHLLLSDDDQTVFIFHCAGFLRYQKCFANGIFPDGFVEETLRTLALLFPQNDRKSRRWVNTQILEHGLDQGVANCGSLRVHDRRFEKFHFWHDRLVILKQAFDESSPRGLTQWWNDRRNSVQWYTFWIDILVFTTTAFLGMIQCVEGALQVYLSWKALH
;
A
#
# COMPACT_ATOMS: atom_id res chain seq x y z
N MET A 1 -10.69 2.65 18.34
CA MET A 1 -11.68 3.69 18.66
C MET A 1 -12.48 3.94 17.39
N ALA A 2 -13.81 4.05 17.47
CA ALA A 2 -14.63 4.47 16.33
C ALA A 2 -15.16 5.86 16.67
N GLU A 3 -15.14 6.78 15.73
CA GLU A 3 -15.82 8.07 15.91
C GLU A 3 -17.32 7.83 15.70
N ILE A 4 -18.18 8.24 16.64
CA ILE A 4 -19.60 7.86 16.67
C ILE A 4 -20.46 9.13 16.62
N GLY A 5 -21.46 9.15 15.73
CA GLY A 5 -22.47 10.21 15.65
C GLY A 5 -22.20 11.29 14.59
N VAL A 6 -23.28 11.93 14.11
CA VAL A 6 -23.19 13.03 13.14
C VAL A 6 -23.20 14.35 13.91
N HIS A 7 -22.02 14.93 14.15
CA HIS A 7 -21.94 16.24 14.79
C HIS A 7 -22.24 17.34 13.77
N ARG A 8 -23.32 18.09 13.97
CA ARG A 8 -23.79 19.19 13.10
C ARG A 8 -22.74 20.30 12.85
N PHE A 9 -21.67 20.34 13.65
CA PHE A 9 -20.54 21.27 13.56
C PHE A 9 -19.17 20.57 13.73
N GLY A 10 -19.10 19.25 13.51
CA GLY A 10 -17.84 18.51 13.68
C GLY A 10 -16.93 18.65 12.46
N PHE A 11 -15.89 19.48 12.55
CA PHE A 11 -14.77 19.49 11.60
C PHE A 11 -13.79 18.36 11.91
N SER A 12 -14.25 17.11 11.91
CA SER A 12 -13.37 15.95 11.84
C SER A 12 -13.44 15.48 10.40
N GLY A 13 -12.36 15.61 9.62
CA GLY A 13 -12.28 15.09 8.24
C GLY A 13 -12.25 13.55 8.20
N ARG A 14 -13.06 12.90 9.04
CA ARG A 14 -13.14 11.47 9.31
C ARG A 14 -14.59 11.03 9.20
N ASN A 15 -14.82 9.80 8.78
CA ASN A 15 -16.18 9.29 8.62
C ASN A 15 -16.73 8.81 9.97
N PRO A 16 -17.80 9.45 10.51
CA PRO A 16 -18.41 8.97 11.74
C PRO A 16 -19.24 7.70 11.48
N LEU A 17 -19.27 6.81 12.46
CA LEU A 17 -20.23 5.72 12.51
C LEU A 17 -21.63 6.31 12.78
N PRO A 18 -22.60 6.18 11.85
CA PRO A 18 -23.94 6.68 12.07
C PRO A 18 -24.63 5.85 13.16
N TRP A 19 -24.98 6.50 14.27
CA TRP A 19 -25.67 5.87 15.40
C TRP A 19 -27.05 6.52 15.62
N PRO A 20 -28.11 6.00 15.01
CA PRO A 20 -29.46 6.47 15.28
C PRO A 20 -29.88 6.06 16.70
N GLY A 21 -30.46 6.97 17.48
CA GLY A 21 -30.74 6.80 18.92
C GLY A 21 -31.73 5.69 19.31
N GLN A 22 -32.21 4.90 18.35
CA GLN A 22 -33.12 3.77 18.58
C GLN A 22 -32.41 2.40 18.59
N GLN A 23 -31.09 2.33 18.36
CA GLN A 23 -30.33 1.07 18.29
C GLN A 23 -29.18 1.07 19.30
N THR A 24 -28.73 -0.11 19.73
CA THR A 24 -27.48 -0.22 20.51
C THR A 24 -26.26 0.06 19.64
N LEU A 25 -25.15 0.49 20.24
CA LEU A 25 -23.90 0.73 19.49
C LEU A 25 -23.44 -0.53 18.74
N ARG A 26 -23.65 -1.71 19.33
CA ARG A 26 -23.36 -3.00 18.69
C ARG A 26 -24.19 -3.20 17.42
N GLN A 27 -25.49 -2.96 17.49
CA GLN A 27 -26.38 -3.07 16.32
C GLN A 27 -26.00 -2.07 15.22
N ALA A 28 -25.63 -0.84 15.60
CA ALA A 28 -25.14 0.14 14.64
C ALA A 28 -23.82 -0.30 13.98
N ALA A 29 -22.88 -0.87 14.75
CA ALA A 29 -21.63 -1.42 14.23
C ALA A 29 -21.86 -2.66 13.34
N GLU A 30 -22.78 -3.55 13.71
CA GLU A 30 -23.18 -4.71 12.90
C GLU A 30 -23.82 -4.32 11.58
N ARG A 31 -24.66 -3.29 11.59
CA ARG A 31 -25.28 -2.77 10.37
C ARG A 31 -24.25 -2.10 9.45
N TYR A 32 -23.31 -1.37 10.02
CA TYR A 32 -22.29 -0.66 9.25
C TYR A 32 -21.27 -1.64 8.66
N PHE A 33 -20.67 -2.46 9.51
CA PHE A 33 -19.71 -3.50 9.13
C PHE A 33 -20.44 -4.80 8.78
N HIS A 34 -21.25 -4.74 7.73
CA HIS A 34 -21.89 -5.95 7.22
C HIS A 34 -20.86 -6.83 6.50
N ARG A 35 -20.94 -8.14 6.73
CA ARG A 35 -20.13 -9.12 6.02
C ARG A 35 -20.59 -9.17 4.57
N LYS A 36 -19.71 -8.86 3.62
CA LYS A 36 -20.00 -9.07 2.20
C LYS A 36 -19.66 -10.50 1.80
N GLU A 37 -20.55 -11.15 1.06
CA GLU A 37 -20.22 -12.41 0.40
C GLU A 37 -19.16 -12.13 -0.65
N SER A 38 -18.02 -12.83 -0.57
CA SER A 38 -16.93 -12.64 -1.52
C SER A 38 -17.40 -13.15 -2.87
N GLN A 39 -17.51 -12.25 -3.85
CA GLN A 39 -17.69 -12.65 -5.24
C GLN A 39 -16.43 -13.39 -5.70
N ALA A 40 -16.60 -14.51 -6.41
CA ALA A 40 -15.56 -15.48 -6.73
C ALA A 40 -14.53 -14.99 -7.78
N ASP A 41 -14.35 -13.69 -7.92
CA ASP A 41 -13.28 -13.14 -8.74
C ASP A 41 -11.99 -13.16 -7.93
N ASN A 42 -10.97 -13.78 -8.54
CA ASN A 42 -9.88 -14.45 -7.86
C ASN A 42 -8.54 -13.69 -7.97
N PRO A 43 -8.42 -12.36 -7.76
CA PRO A 43 -7.11 -11.74 -7.79
C PRO A 43 -6.39 -12.02 -6.48
N ARG A 44 -5.32 -12.81 -6.48
CA ARG A 44 -4.49 -12.94 -5.26
C ARG A 44 -3.84 -11.58 -4.94
N LEU A 45 -3.70 -11.25 -3.65
CA LEU A 45 -2.87 -10.12 -3.24
C LEU A 45 -1.40 -10.54 -3.39
N ALA A 46 -0.68 -9.85 -4.27
CA ALA A 46 0.72 -10.14 -4.56
C ALA A 46 1.58 -10.02 -3.30
N ARG A 47 2.72 -10.71 -3.26
CA ARG A 47 3.65 -10.61 -2.11
C ARG A 47 4.16 -9.17 -1.90
N LEU A 48 4.20 -8.40 -2.98
CA LEU A 48 4.60 -7.01 -3.01
C LEU A 48 3.55 -6.05 -2.42
N PHE A 49 2.32 -6.49 -2.17
CA PHE A 49 1.29 -5.64 -1.57
C PHE A 49 1.53 -5.47 -0.07
N THR A 50 2.38 -4.50 0.29
CA THR A 50 2.73 -4.13 1.67
C THR A 50 2.67 -2.61 1.81
N ALA A 51 2.47 -2.09 3.03
CA ALA A 51 2.49 -0.66 3.32
C ALA A 51 3.79 0.04 2.88
N TYR A 52 4.92 -0.66 3.03
CA TYR A 52 6.21 -0.19 2.56
C TYR A 52 6.23 -0.02 1.03
N ASN A 53 5.72 -0.99 0.28
CA ASN A 53 5.71 -0.91 -1.17
C ASN A 53 4.61 0.02 -1.70
N LEU A 54 3.47 0.14 -1.02
CA LEU A 54 2.44 1.14 -1.34
C LEU A 54 3.06 2.54 -1.39
N THR A 55 3.92 2.87 -0.42
CA THR A 55 4.62 4.16 -0.36
C THR A 55 5.81 4.24 -1.33
N HIS A 56 6.69 3.24 -1.35
CA HIS A 56 7.97 3.32 -2.06
C HIS A 56 7.88 2.96 -3.55
N ILE A 57 6.93 2.11 -3.93
CA ILE A 57 6.70 1.73 -5.33
C ILE A 57 5.49 2.50 -5.87
N GLY A 58 4.37 2.47 -5.14
CA GLY A 58 3.12 3.07 -5.62
C GLY A 58 2.97 4.56 -5.38
N GLY A 59 3.85 5.18 -4.60
CA GLY A 59 3.71 6.60 -4.24
C GLY A 59 2.48 6.92 -3.39
N ILE A 60 1.76 5.90 -2.91
CA ILE A 60 0.57 6.05 -2.06
C ILE A 60 1.04 6.40 -0.65
N LYS A 61 0.64 7.58 -0.17
CA LYS A 61 0.92 8.08 1.17
C LYS A 61 0.04 7.35 2.19
N ILE A 62 0.64 7.01 3.33
CA ILE A 62 -0.09 6.41 4.44
C ILE A 62 -0.41 7.51 5.45
N ARG A 63 -1.69 7.63 5.79
CA ARG A 63 -2.17 8.50 6.87
C ARG A 63 -2.68 7.63 8.02
N TRP A 64 -2.05 7.75 9.18
CA TRP A 64 -2.45 6.99 10.36
C TRP A 64 -3.75 7.53 10.94
N THR A 65 -4.68 6.63 11.25
CA THR A 65 -5.97 6.98 11.88
C THR A 65 -6.21 6.18 13.15
N ARG A 66 -6.90 6.80 14.10
CA ARG A 66 -7.44 6.14 15.31
C ARG A 66 -8.89 5.74 15.13
N ASN A 67 -9.52 6.11 14.01
CA ASN A 67 -10.89 5.75 13.65
C ASN A 67 -10.86 4.49 12.80
N ILE A 68 -11.46 3.41 13.33
CA ILE A 68 -11.53 2.14 12.60
C ILE A 68 -12.38 2.23 11.33
N VAL A 69 -13.36 3.13 11.30
CA VAL A 69 -14.24 3.36 10.13
C VAL A 69 -13.45 3.83 8.91
N ASP A 70 -12.33 4.52 9.12
CA ASP A 70 -11.47 5.02 8.04
C ASP A 70 -10.40 3.99 7.63
N HIS A 71 -10.35 2.80 8.24
CA HIS A 71 -9.32 1.82 7.89
C HIS A 71 -9.42 1.40 6.42
N LEU A 72 -8.30 1.44 5.70
CA LEU A 72 -8.17 1.17 4.26
C LEU A 72 -8.99 2.11 3.37
N LEU A 73 -9.49 3.21 3.91
CA LEU A 73 -10.14 4.22 3.08
C LEU A 73 -9.07 4.88 2.20
N LEU A 74 -9.28 4.83 0.89
CA LEU A 74 -8.50 5.60 -0.07
C LEU A 74 -9.17 6.98 -0.21
N SER A 75 -8.36 8.03 -0.16
CA SER A 75 -8.80 9.41 -0.39
C SER A 75 -9.17 9.61 -1.86
N ASP A 76 -10.02 10.59 -2.17
CA ASP A 76 -10.53 10.87 -3.53
C ASP A 76 -9.44 11.19 -4.56
N ASP A 77 -8.23 11.50 -4.09
CA ASP A 77 -7.05 11.72 -4.93
C ASP A 77 -6.31 10.44 -5.31
N ASP A 78 -6.74 9.27 -4.82
CA ASP A 78 -6.07 7.96 -4.95
C ASP A 78 -4.60 7.95 -4.50
N GLN A 79 -4.15 8.98 -3.79
CA GLN A 79 -2.76 9.11 -3.33
C GLN A 79 -2.61 8.87 -1.84
N THR A 80 -3.69 8.86 -1.06
CA THR A 80 -3.59 8.74 0.40
C THR A 80 -4.50 7.65 0.94
N VAL A 81 -3.93 6.65 1.61
CA VAL A 81 -4.70 5.60 2.30
C VAL A 81 -4.67 5.81 3.82
N PHE A 82 -5.83 5.68 4.46
CA PHE A 82 -5.96 5.75 5.90
C PHE A 82 -5.76 4.38 6.54
N ILE A 83 -4.85 4.27 7.50
CA ILE A 83 -4.56 2.99 8.17
C ILE A 83 -4.80 3.11 9.68
N PHE A 84 -5.70 2.27 10.19
CA PHE A 84 -5.96 2.15 11.61
C PHE A 84 -4.79 1.45 12.30
N HIS A 85 -4.19 2.09 13.30
CA HIS A 85 -2.97 1.58 13.91
C HIS A 85 -3.16 0.92 15.29
N CYS A 86 -4.30 1.03 15.97
CA CYS A 86 -4.40 0.56 17.36
C CYS A 86 -4.63 -0.97 17.45
N ALA A 87 -3.61 -1.78 17.12
CA ALA A 87 -3.67 -3.24 17.19
C ALA A 87 -3.89 -3.78 18.62
N GLY A 88 -3.35 -3.11 19.64
CA GLY A 88 -3.57 -3.42 21.05
C GLY A 88 -5.04 -3.29 21.46
N PHE A 89 -5.73 -2.26 20.95
CA PHE A 89 -7.17 -2.10 21.15
C PHE A 89 -7.97 -3.26 20.57
N LEU A 90 -7.63 -3.71 19.35
CA LEU A 90 -8.27 -4.87 18.71
C LEU A 90 -8.02 -6.16 19.50
N ARG A 91 -6.79 -6.37 20.00
CA ARG A 91 -6.47 -7.54 20.83
C ARG A 91 -7.21 -7.52 22.15
N TYR A 92 -7.29 -6.37 22.79
CA TYR A 92 -8.02 -6.20 24.04
C TYR A 92 -9.52 -6.50 23.87
N GLN A 93 -10.10 -6.07 22.74
CA GLN A 93 -11.51 -6.33 22.45
C GLN A 93 -11.84 -7.81 22.30
N LYS A 94 -10.90 -8.66 21.86
CA LYS A 94 -11.09 -10.12 21.80
C LYS A 94 -11.29 -10.77 23.16
N CYS A 95 -10.82 -10.13 24.24
CA CYS A 95 -10.97 -10.67 25.59
C CYS A 95 -12.40 -10.52 26.14
N PHE A 96 -13.27 -9.74 25.48
CA PHE A 96 -14.66 -9.55 25.90
C PHE A 96 -15.58 -10.50 25.15
N ALA A 97 -16.40 -11.25 25.89
CA ALA A 97 -17.42 -12.14 25.33
C ALA A 97 -18.51 -11.39 24.53
N ASN A 98 -18.79 -10.13 24.88
CA ASN A 98 -19.76 -9.27 24.21
C ASN A 98 -19.05 -8.03 23.61
N GLY A 99 -18.25 -8.26 22.57
CA GLY A 99 -17.59 -7.19 21.84
C GLY A 99 -18.56 -6.24 21.12
N ILE A 100 -18.13 -4.99 20.89
CA ILE A 100 -18.90 -3.99 20.14
C ILE A 100 -18.97 -4.31 18.63
N PHE A 101 -18.01 -5.08 18.11
CA PHE A 101 -17.90 -5.37 16.67
C PHE A 101 -18.44 -6.76 16.32
N PRO A 102 -18.84 -6.96 15.05
CA PRO A 102 -19.30 -8.26 14.56
C PRO A 102 -18.25 -9.36 14.68
N ASP A 103 -18.72 -10.60 14.74
CA ASP A 103 -17.87 -11.77 14.79
C ASP A 103 -16.98 -11.87 13.54
N GLY A 104 -15.68 -12.00 13.78
CA GLY A 104 -14.65 -12.05 12.75
C GLY A 104 -14.10 -10.70 12.31
N PHE A 105 -14.76 -9.57 12.60
CA PHE A 105 -14.31 -8.24 12.16
C PHE A 105 -12.93 -7.86 12.72
N VAL A 106 -12.75 -8.09 14.03
CA VAL A 106 -11.50 -7.79 14.73
C VAL A 106 -10.36 -8.67 14.22
N GLU A 107 -10.63 -9.95 13.96
CA GLU A 107 -9.66 -10.89 13.42
C GLU A 107 -9.26 -10.51 11.98
N GLU A 108 -10.23 -10.17 11.14
CA GLU A 108 -9.97 -9.71 9.78
C GLU A 108 -9.13 -8.43 9.77
N THR A 109 -9.44 -7.47 10.64
CA THR A 109 -8.67 -6.22 10.78
C THR A 109 -7.22 -6.48 11.25
N LEU A 110 -7.01 -7.44 12.15
CA LEU A 110 -5.63 -7.83 12.52
C LEU A 110 -4.90 -8.50 11.35
N ARG A 111 -5.63 -9.26 10.51
CA ARG A 111 -5.06 -9.86 9.29
C ARG A 111 -4.72 -8.80 8.24
N THR A 112 -5.53 -7.76 8.06
CA THR A 112 -5.19 -6.66 7.14
C THR A 112 -3.93 -5.92 7.61
N LEU A 113 -3.76 -5.76 8.93
CA LEU A 113 -2.50 -5.23 9.47
C LEU A 113 -1.32 -6.18 9.23
N ALA A 114 -1.50 -7.49 9.41
CA ALA A 114 -0.46 -8.49 9.10
C ALA A 114 -0.13 -8.58 7.59
N LEU A 115 -1.09 -8.27 6.72
CA LEU A 115 -0.91 -8.17 5.27
C LEU A 115 -0.02 -6.97 4.92
N LEU A 116 -0.35 -5.80 5.48
CA LEU A 116 0.31 -4.54 5.18
C LEU A 116 1.68 -4.40 5.86
N PHE A 117 1.84 -4.96 7.06
CA PHE A 117 3.05 -4.87 7.88
C PHE A 117 3.63 -6.26 8.17
N PRO A 118 4.14 -6.98 7.15
CA PRO A 118 4.63 -8.34 7.33
C PRO A 118 5.91 -8.38 8.17
N GLN A 119 5.92 -9.21 9.22
CA GLN A 119 7.09 -9.40 10.08
C GLN A 119 8.30 -10.04 9.39
N ASN A 120 8.05 -10.86 8.36
CA ASN A 120 9.08 -11.62 7.68
C ASN A 120 9.92 -10.77 6.72
N ASP A 121 9.47 -9.54 6.41
CA ASP A 121 10.22 -8.62 5.54
C ASP A 121 11.00 -7.59 6.38
N ARG A 122 12.33 -7.68 6.31
CA ARG A 122 13.24 -6.79 7.04
C ARG A 122 13.07 -5.33 6.65
N LYS A 123 12.76 -5.03 5.38
CA LYS A 123 12.58 -3.63 4.92
C LYS A 123 11.29 -3.05 5.48
N SER A 124 10.17 -3.74 5.25
CA SER A 124 8.87 -3.34 5.82
C SER A 124 8.92 -3.20 7.34
N ARG A 125 9.60 -4.10 8.06
CA ARG A 125 9.75 -4.05 9.52
C ARG A 125 10.55 -2.84 10.00
N ARG A 126 11.67 -2.52 9.35
CA ARG A 126 12.46 -1.33 9.71
C ARG A 126 11.64 -0.06 9.48
N TRP A 127 10.98 0.03 8.33
CA TRP A 127 10.16 1.19 8.00
C TRP A 127 8.99 1.39 8.97
N VAL A 128 8.22 0.33 9.31
CA VAL A 128 7.12 0.47 10.28
C VAL A 128 7.63 0.86 11.67
N ASN A 129 8.79 0.36 12.09
CA ASN A 129 9.39 0.76 13.37
C ASN A 129 9.77 2.25 13.39
N THR A 130 10.30 2.78 12.29
CA THR A 130 10.55 4.22 12.14
C THR A 130 9.24 5.00 12.26
N GLN A 131 8.18 4.56 11.57
CA GLN A 131 6.86 5.22 11.64
C GLN A 131 6.25 5.17 13.05
N ILE A 132 6.44 4.07 13.78
CA ILE A 132 5.99 3.93 15.18
C ILE A 132 6.65 4.98 16.07
N LEU A 133 7.96 5.18 15.93
CA LEU A 133 8.73 6.15 16.72
C LEU A 133 8.37 7.58 16.35
N GLU A 134 8.25 7.89 15.05
CA GLU A 134 7.98 9.24 14.55
C GLU A 134 6.56 9.74 14.89
N HIS A 135 5.56 8.85 14.83
CA HIS A 135 4.15 9.23 14.98
C HIS A 135 3.51 8.77 16.29
N GLY A 136 4.28 8.14 17.19
CA GLY A 136 3.75 7.61 18.45
C GLY A 136 2.67 6.54 18.23
N LEU A 137 2.89 5.64 17.27
CA LEU A 137 1.92 4.60 16.93
C LEU A 137 1.96 3.44 17.93
N ASP A 138 0.97 2.57 17.83
CA ASP A 138 0.90 1.36 18.64
C ASP A 138 1.96 0.36 18.16
N GLN A 139 2.84 -0.06 19.07
CA GLN A 139 3.87 -1.07 18.80
C GLN A 139 3.27 -2.43 18.37
N GLY A 140 2.00 -2.68 18.69
CA GLY A 140 1.26 -3.86 18.27
C GLY A 140 1.15 -4.01 16.75
N VAL A 141 1.23 -2.93 15.97
CA VAL A 141 1.13 -2.98 14.49
C VAL A 141 2.26 -3.79 13.88
N ALA A 142 3.50 -3.57 14.33
CA ALA A 142 4.65 -4.36 13.89
C ALA A 142 4.55 -5.83 14.34
N ASN A 143 3.72 -6.09 15.35
CA ASN A 143 3.61 -7.38 16.00
C ASN A 143 2.40 -8.22 15.55
N CYS A 144 1.76 -7.90 14.40
CA CYS A 144 0.56 -8.59 13.92
C CYS A 144 0.79 -9.93 13.18
N GLY A 145 2.04 -10.33 12.97
CA GLY A 145 2.39 -11.59 12.29
C GLY A 145 2.73 -11.40 10.81
N SER A 146 2.67 -12.49 10.05
CA SER A 146 2.90 -12.48 8.60
C SER A 146 1.95 -13.48 7.94
N LEU A 147 1.24 -13.04 6.89
CA LEU A 147 0.31 -13.90 6.16
C LEU A 147 1.02 -14.82 5.19
N ARG A 148 0.65 -16.11 5.22
CA ARG A 148 1.06 -17.11 4.22
C ARG A 148 0.40 -16.81 2.88
N VAL A 149 0.94 -17.37 1.80
CA VAL A 149 0.44 -17.13 0.43
C VAL A 149 -1.04 -17.47 0.29
N HIS A 150 -1.51 -18.55 0.93
CA HIS A 150 -2.92 -18.96 0.92
C HIS A 150 -3.84 -18.04 1.72
N ASP A 151 -3.31 -17.22 2.62
CA ASP A 151 -4.08 -16.29 3.45
C ASP A 151 -4.25 -14.91 2.80
N ARG A 152 -3.55 -14.66 1.69
CA ARG A 152 -3.57 -13.40 0.92
C ARG A 152 -4.66 -13.38 -0.17
N ARG A 153 -5.72 -14.17 -0.02
CA ARG A 153 -6.85 -14.18 -0.94
C ARG A 153 -7.90 -13.17 -0.47
N PHE A 154 -8.49 -12.40 -1.38
CA PHE A 154 -9.59 -11.48 -1.03
C PHE A 154 -10.78 -12.20 -0.40
N GLU A 155 -10.99 -13.48 -0.73
CA GLU A 155 -12.01 -14.35 -0.13
C GLU A 155 -11.96 -14.43 1.40
N LYS A 156 -10.79 -14.17 2.01
CA LYS A 156 -10.60 -14.19 3.47
C LYS A 156 -10.86 -12.84 4.13
N PHE A 157 -11.17 -11.82 3.34
CA PHE A 157 -11.46 -10.47 3.78
C PHE A 157 -12.88 -10.11 3.35
N HIS A 158 -13.85 -10.25 4.26
CA HIS A 158 -15.27 -10.00 3.98
C HIS A 158 -15.73 -8.60 4.36
N PHE A 159 -15.10 -7.98 5.35
CA PHE A 159 -15.44 -6.63 5.81
C PHE A 159 -14.65 -5.57 5.04
N TRP A 160 -13.38 -5.87 4.71
CA TRP A 160 -12.46 -4.96 4.04
C TRP A 160 -12.27 -5.26 2.55
N HIS A 161 -13.06 -6.17 1.98
CA HIS A 161 -12.97 -6.63 0.59
C HIS A 161 -12.82 -5.48 -0.40
N ASP A 162 -13.86 -4.65 -0.56
CA ASP A 162 -13.91 -3.60 -1.58
C ASP A 162 -12.79 -2.58 -1.41
N ARG A 163 -12.49 -2.21 -0.16
CA ARG A 163 -11.42 -1.24 0.13
C ARG A 163 -10.05 -1.81 -0.22
N LEU A 164 -9.81 -3.09 0.03
CA LEU A 164 -8.59 -3.77 -0.41
C LEU A 164 -8.54 -3.89 -1.94
N VAL A 165 -9.66 -4.13 -2.61
CA VAL A 165 -9.73 -4.20 -4.08
C VAL A 165 -9.40 -2.84 -4.68
N ILE A 166 -10.04 -1.76 -4.21
CA ILE A 166 -9.77 -0.38 -4.64
C ILE A 166 -8.30 -0.02 -4.38
N LEU A 167 -7.79 -0.31 -3.18
CA LEU A 167 -6.38 -0.03 -2.84
C LEU A 167 -5.40 -0.84 -3.70
N LYS A 168 -5.75 -2.09 -4.04
CA LYS A 168 -4.95 -2.94 -4.93
C LYS A 168 -4.97 -2.40 -6.35
N GLN A 169 -6.13 -1.97 -6.85
CA GLN A 169 -6.25 -1.32 -8.15
C GLN A 169 -5.42 -0.03 -8.20
N ALA A 170 -5.55 0.85 -7.21
CA ALA A 170 -4.75 2.07 -7.13
C ALA A 170 -3.23 1.78 -7.07
N PHE A 171 -2.83 0.71 -6.38
CA PHE A 171 -1.44 0.26 -6.38
C PHE A 171 -1.00 -0.26 -7.75
N ASP A 172 -1.81 -1.05 -8.44
CA ASP A 172 -1.45 -1.63 -9.74
C ASP A 172 -1.44 -0.55 -10.85
N GLU A 173 -2.32 0.45 -10.78
CA GLU A 173 -2.39 1.58 -11.72
C GLU A 173 -1.33 2.66 -11.46
N SER A 174 -0.80 2.74 -10.23
CA SER A 174 0.23 3.72 -9.89
C SER A 174 1.50 3.54 -10.72
N SER A 175 1.81 4.52 -11.57
CA SER A 175 3.05 4.54 -12.33
C SER A 175 4.20 5.11 -11.51
N PRO A 176 5.40 4.48 -11.51
CA PRO A 176 6.57 5.02 -10.82
C PRO A 176 6.96 6.39 -11.40
N ARG A 177 6.88 7.45 -10.58
CA ARG A 177 7.12 8.84 -10.99
C ARG A 177 8.60 9.23 -10.98
N GLY A 178 9.47 8.41 -10.39
CA GLY A 178 10.90 8.70 -10.27
C GLY A 178 11.80 7.50 -10.58
N LEU A 179 13.08 7.78 -10.89
CA LEU A 179 14.08 6.77 -11.22
C LEU A 179 14.31 5.75 -10.09
N THR A 180 14.28 6.19 -8.83
CA THR A 180 14.38 5.31 -7.66
C THR A 180 13.16 4.42 -7.49
N GLN A 181 11.96 4.92 -7.83
CA GLN A 181 10.74 4.11 -7.84
C GLN A 181 10.79 3.09 -8.96
N TRP A 182 11.20 3.49 -10.17
CA TRP A 182 11.42 2.59 -11.32
C TRP A 182 12.45 1.49 -11.01
N TRP A 183 13.53 1.84 -10.33
CA TRP A 183 14.54 0.86 -9.91
C TRP A 183 13.97 -0.18 -8.93
N ASN A 184 13.14 0.26 -7.98
CA ASN A 184 12.55 -0.59 -6.95
C ASN A 184 11.25 -1.27 -7.41
N ASP A 185 10.67 -0.87 -8.53
CA ASP A 185 9.48 -1.48 -9.09
C ASP A 185 9.82 -2.88 -9.62
N ARG A 186 9.36 -3.89 -8.89
CA ARG A 186 9.48 -5.31 -9.24
C ARG A 186 8.14 -5.93 -9.58
N ARG A 187 7.09 -5.13 -9.83
CA ARG A 187 5.73 -5.63 -10.12
C ARG A 187 5.69 -6.44 -11.41
N ASN A 188 6.44 -6.01 -12.43
CA ASN A 188 6.62 -6.76 -13.67
C ASN A 188 8.11 -6.90 -13.98
N SER A 189 8.67 -8.08 -13.65
CA SER A 189 10.09 -8.36 -13.88
C SER A 189 10.47 -8.22 -15.36
N VAL A 190 9.58 -8.60 -16.28
CA VAL A 190 9.82 -8.51 -17.73
C VAL A 190 9.97 -7.07 -18.17
N GLN A 191 9.01 -6.20 -17.83
CA GLN A 191 9.06 -4.77 -18.16
C GLN A 191 10.30 -4.08 -17.55
N TRP A 192 10.70 -4.49 -16.34
CA TRP A 192 11.91 -3.99 -15.70
C TRP A 192 13.15 -4.35 -16.53
N TYR A 193 13.29 -5.60 -16.97
CA TYR A 193 14.43 -6.01 -17.80
C TYR A 193 14.45 -5.30 -19.15
N THR A 194 13.31 -5.21 -19.86
CA THR A 194 13.25 -4.56 -21.17
C THR A 194 13.69 -3.11 -21.08
N PHE A 195 13.20 -2.36 -20.08
CA PHE A 195 13.58 -0.97 -19.89
C PHE A 195 15.09 -0.78 -19.66
N TRP A 196 15.70 -1.60 -18.79
CA TRP A 196 17.15 -1.48 -18.52
C TRP A 196 18.01 -1.96 -19.70
N ILE A 197 17.55 -2.96 -20.45
CA ILE A 197 18.21 -3.39 -21.69
C ILE A 197 18.15 -2.26 -22.72
N ASP A 198 17.01 -1.60 -22.89
CA ASP A 198 16.87 -0.48 -23.83
C ASP A 198 17.81 0.68 -23.46
N ILE A 199 17.90 1.04 -22.18
CA ILE A 199 18.84 2.06 -21.70
C ILE A 199 20.29 1.65 -22.01
N LEU A 200 20.65 0.39 -21.77
CA LEU A 200 22.00 -0.11 -22.04
C LEU A 200 22.32 -0.02 -23.54
N VAL A 201 21.43 -0.52 -24.40
CA VAL A 201 21.58 -0.49 -25.86
C VAL A 201 21.69 0.95 -26.37
N PHE A 202 20.84 1.85 -25.88
CA PHE A 202 20.88 3.27 -26.24
C PHE A 202 22.20 3.92 -25.84
N THR A 203 22.65 3.69 -24.61
CA THR A 203 23.91 4.26 -24.10
C THR A 203 25.12 3.74 -24.87
N THR A 204 25.18 2.43 -25.12
CA THR A 204 26.24 1.82 -25.94
C THR A 204 26.24 2.38 -27.37
N THR A 205 25.07 2.52 -27.99
CA THR A 205 24.94 3.08 -29.35
C THR A 205 25.41 4.53 -29.40
N ALA A 206 24.98 5.36 -28.45
CA ALA A 206 25.41 6.76 -28.38
C ALA A 206 26.93 6.89 -28.17
N PHE A 207 27.51 6.03 -27.32
CA PHE A 207 28.95 6.01 -27.08
C PHE A 207 29.76 5.60 -28.32
N LEU A 208 29.34 4.54 -29.02
CA LEU A 208 29.96 4.12 -30.27
C LEU A 208 29.83 5.19 -31.35
N GLY A 209 28.66 5.82 -31.46
CA GLY A 209 28.46 6.96 -32.36
C GLY A 209 29.38 8.14 -32.04
N MET A 210 29.62 8.43 -30.77
CA MET A 210 30.58 9.47 -30.36
C MET A 210 32.01 9.14 -30.80
N ILE A 211 32.45 7.89 -30.60
CA ILE A 211 33.78 7.44 -31.05
C ILE A 211 33.91 7.59 -32.58
N GLN A 212 32.91 7.14 -33.33
CA GLN A 212 32.90 7.24 -34.79
C GLN A 212 32.96 8.69 -35.29
N CYS A 213 32.24 9.60 -34.62
CA CYS A 213 32.32 11.03 -34.94
C CYS A 213 33.75 11.58 -34.73
N VAL A 214 34.43 11.20 -33.65
CA VAL A 214 35.81 11.63 -33.37
C VAL A 214 36.79 11.04 -34.38
N GLU A 215 36.69 9.75 -34.67
CA GLU A 215 37.53 9.08 -35.67
C GLU A 215 37.33 9.68 -37.06
N GLY A 216 36.07 9.94 -37.46
CA GLY A 216 35.75 10.60 -38.71
C GLY A 216 36.34 12.01 -38.81
N ALA A 217 36.23 12.81 -37.74
CA ALA A 217 36.83 14.15 -37.71
C ALA A 217 38.36 14.10 -37.80
N LEU A 218 39.00 13.17 -37.08
CA LEU A 218 40.45 12.98 -37.11
C LEU A 218 40.93 12.51 -38.49
N GLN A 219 40.21 11.60 -39.13
CA GLN A 219 40.51 11.10 -40.47
C GLN A 219 40.47 12.24 -41.50
N VAL A 220 39.41 13.06 -41.48
CA VAL A 220 39.29 14.23 -42.37
C VAL A 220 40.44 15.22 -42.16
N TYR A 221 40.80 15.50 -40.90
CA TYR A 221 41.92 16.39 -40.58
C TYR A 221 43.26 15.86 -41.08
N LEU A 222 43.57 14.58 -40.85
CA LEU A 222 44.80 13.95 -41.32
C LEU A 222 44.87 13.92 -42.86
N SER A 223 43.76 13.62 -43.54
CA SER A 223 43.69 13.65 -45.00
C SER A 223 43.92 15.06 -45.56
N TRP A 224 43.33 16.10 -44.96
CA TRP A 224 43.54 17.49 -45.37
C TRP A 224 45.02 17.89 -45.26
N LYS A 225 45.67 17.52 -44.15
CA LYS A 225 47.10 17.76 -43.92
C LYS A 225 48.01 16.96 -44.86
N ALA A 226 47.59 15.79 -45.34
CA ALA A 226 48.38 15.01 -46.29
C ALA A 226 48.35 15.58 -47.72
N LEU A 227 47.34 16.42 -48.03
CA LEU A 227 47.14 17.04 -49.35
C LEU A 227 47.83 18.40 -49.50
N HIS A 228 48.26 19.04 -48.41
CA HIS A 228 48.95 20.34 -48.39
C HIS A 228 50.33 20.20 -47.75
#